data_AF-A0A953D229-F1
#
_entry.id   AF-A0A953D229-F1
#
_cell.length_a   1.000
_cell.length_b   1.000
_cell.length_c   1.000
_cell.angle_alpha   90.00
_cell.angle_beta   90.00
_cell.angle_gamma   90.00
#
_symmetry.space_group_name_H-M   'P 1'
#
loop_
_entity.id
_entity.type
_entity.pdbx_description
1 polymer ?
#
loop_
_entity_poly.entity_id
_entity_poly.type
_entity_poly.pdbx_seq_one_letter_code
_entity_poly.pdbx_strand_id
1 'polypeptide(L)'
;MGTNEQFGGVAATCAALGIEHGYAIHGDYVELNAQVFVAGAGADELSLQLWALAAPYAGGTLEGVLVAHLNLTGEAHNGVLSAQGFVPAQLPAGNSDHAMALVLVDQCGCVLDHRNFEHRQSFCLPRFAGAVECALAGDTLQLRCGGVVNPRSEDNLSGSLRLEVWALEGAYLGGAFAGHALAGADVGVVAGASSTEPIELALPVATAPAGTQLVAMLREWTAQGYVTRDYARLPAIPVAQAEAPAAGPVEAAAPAAVEVTPVTAPVATAAPAASTSADTGVSVNRATAAELTAIKGLSKPLAAAIVAGRPYASLDDLLSVKGMGAKMLAKLRAQLSL
;
A
#
# COMPACT_ATOMS: atom_id res chain seq x y z
N MET A 1 54.95 -9.18 -7.38
CA MET A 1 53.50 -9.47 -7.47
C MET A 1 52.92 -9.21 -6.10
N GLY A 2 52.38 -8.02 -5.88
CA GLY A 2 51.63 -7.66 -4.68
C GLY A 2 50.24 -7.28 -5.16
N THR A 3 49.25 -8.09 -4.82
CA THR A 3 47.84 -7.92 -5.18
C THR A 3 47.26 -6.73 -4.44
N ASN A 4 46.76 -5.75 -5.20
CA ASN A 4 45.91 -4.67 -4.70
C ASN A 4 44.55 -5.27 -4.29
N GLU A 5 44.28 -5.39 -3.00
CA GLU A 5 42.91 -5.51 -2.51
C GLU A 5 42.31 -4.11 -2.39
N GLN A 6 41.55 -3.71 -3.41
CA GLN A 6 40.66 -2.57 -3.37
C GLN A 6 39.44 -2.93 -2.53
N PHE A 7 39.44 -2.53 -1.26
CA PHE A 7 38.21 -2.46 -0.47
C PHE A 7 37.34 -1.35 -1.04
N GLY A 8 36.33 -1.72 -1.82
CA GLY A 8 35.20 -0.86 -2.17
C GLY A 8 34.38 -0.57 -0.91
N GLY A 9 34.83 0.40 -0.12
CA GLY A 9 34.01 0.96 0.94
C GLY A 9 32.87 1.74 0.31
N VAL A 10 31.65 1.21 0.38
CA VAL A 10 30.44 2.01 0.18
C VAL A 10 30.51 3.12 1.23
N ALA A 11 30.69 4.37 0.80
CA ALA A 11 30.67 5.50 1.72
C ALA A 11 29.31 5.50 2.43
N ALA A 12 29.31 5.39 3.76
CA ALA A 12 28.08 5.43 4.53
C ALA A 12 27.36 6.75 4.27
N THR A 13 26.19 6.71 3.64
CA THR A 13 25.32 7.88 3.46
C THR A 13 24.96 8.42 4.83
N CYS A 14 25.55 9.55 5.20
CA CYS A 14 25.21 10.24 6.43
C CYS A 14 24.10 11.24 6.12
N ALA A 15 22.88 10.95 6.59
CA ALA A 15 21.75 11.85 6.45
C ALA A 15 21.02 12.04 7.79
N ALA A 16 20.46 13.24 8.01
CA ALA A 16 19.79 13.61 9.26
C ALA A 16 18.59 14.53 8.98
N LEU A 17 17.58 14.46 9.85
CA LEU A 17 16.40 15.33 9.81
C LEU A 17 16.73 16.72 10.37
N GLY A 18 16.33 17.75 9.65
CA GLY A 18 16.40 19.13 10.11
C GLY A 18 15.32 19.49 11.13
N ILE A 19 15.38 20.73 11.63
CA ILE A 19 14.40 21.24 12.60
C ILE A 19 13.01 21.42 11.96
N GLU A 20 12.96 21.68 10.65
CA GLU A 20 11.72 21.82 9.90
C GLU A 20 11.27 20.44 9.42
N HIS A 21 10.32 19.86 10.13
CA HIS A 21 9.71 18.59 9.76
C HIS A 21 8.27 18.54 10.26
N GLY A 22 7.44 17.76 9.59
CA GLY A 22 6.04 17.65 9.95
C GLY A 22 5.30 16.62 9.11
N TYR A 23 4.06 16.38 9.54
CA TYR A 23 3.10 15.65 8.76
C TYR A 23 1.69 16.24 8.98
N ALA A 24 0.81 16.04 8.02
CA ALA A 24 -0.62 16.31 8.16
C ALA A 24 -1.42 15.16 7.52
N ILE A 25 -2.44 14.66 8.22
CA ILE A 25 -3.29 13.57 7.73
C ILE A 25 -4.57 14.16 7.15
N HIS A 26 -4.88 13.78 5.91
CA HIS A 26 -6.05 14.21 5.15
C HIS A 26 -6.84 13.00 4.67
N GLY A 27 -7.68 12.46 5.57
CA GLY A 27 -8.41 11.22 5.29
C GLY A 27 -7.43 10.07 5.04
N ASP A 28 -7.43 9.53 3.82
CA ASP A 28 -6.57 8.41 3.40
C ASP A 28 -5.24 8.85 2.76
N TYR A 29 -4.81 10.08 3.01
CA TYR A 29 -3.54 10.61 2.53
C TYR A 29 -2.78 11.32 3.65
N VAL A 30 -1.46 11.36 3.53
CA VAL A 30 -0.58 12.11 4.41
C VAL A 30 0.25 13.09 3.58
N GLU A 31 0.27 14.34 3.99
CA GLU A 31 1.32 15.28 3.60
C GLU A 31 2.52 15.07 4.53
N LEU A 32 3.68 14.76 3.96
CA LEU A 32 4.95 14.66 4.67
C LEU A 32 5.85 15.80 4.23
N ASN A 33 6.55 16.43 5.17
CA ASN A 33 7.55 17.44 4.88
C ASN A 33 8.74 17.34 5.85
N ALA A 34 9.95 17.49 5.32
CA ALA A 34 11.16 17.58 6.13
C ALA A 34 12.28 18.27 5.38
N GLN A 35 13.04 19.09 6.10
CA GLN A 35 14.41 19.41 5.73
C GLN A 35 15.28 18.20 6.05
N VAL A 36 16.13 17.78 5.11
CA VAL A 36 17.05 16.65 5.28
C VAL A 36 18.46 17.12 4.96
N PHE A 37 19.37 16.98 5.91
CA PHE A 37 20.79 17.20 5.70
C PHE A 37 21.40 15.93 5.13
N VAL A 38 22.08 16.04 3.99
CA VAL A 38 22.72 14.91 3.31
C VAL A 38 24.19 15.22 3.11
N ALA A 39 25.07 14.38 3.66
CA ALA A 39 26.50 14.44 3.43
C ALA A 39 26.89 13.41 2.35
N GLY A 40 27.19 13.89 1.14
CA GLY A 40 27.56 13.05 -0.01
C GLY A 40 26.50 13.01 -1.13
N ALA A 41 26.72 12.17 -2.14
CA ALA A 41 25.72 11.87 -3.16
C ALA A 41 24.78 10.76 -2.67
N GLY A 42 23.50 10.78 -3.07
CA GLY A 42 22.58 9.66 -2.82
C GLY A 42 21.28 9.97 -2.07
N ALA A 43 20.67 11.15 -2.27
CA ALA A 43 19.32 11.40 -1.75
C ALA A 43 18.28 10.41 -2.32
N ASP A 44 18.48 9.94 -3.56
CA ASP A 44 17.56 9.03 -4.26
C ASP A 44 17.46 7.62 -3.62
N GLU A 45 18.34 7.32 -2.66
CA GLU A 45 18.36 6.05 -1.90
C GLU A 45 17.75 6.18 -0.49
N LEU A 46 17.20 7.35 -0.16
CA LEU A 46 16.62 7.64 1.15
C LEU A 46 15.09 7.63 1.10
N SER A 47 14.47 7.21 2.20
CA SER A 47 13.01 7.25 2.35
C SER A 47 12.64 7.92 3.68
N LEU A 48 11.74 8.91 3.59
CA LEU A 48 11.11 9.53 4.73
C LEU A 48 9.83 8.78 5.07
N GLN A 49 9.74 8.22 6.27
CA GLN A 49 8.65 7.34 6.68
C GLN A 49 7.94 7.89 7.91
N LEU A 50 6.61 7.85 7.91
CA LEU A 50 5.79 8.13 9.08
C LEU A 50 5.29 6.82 9.68
N TRP A 51 5.55 6.63 10.97
CA TRP A 51 5.21 5.43 11.72
C TRP A 51 4.23 5.73 12.85
N ALA A 52 3.28 4.83 13.05
CA ALA A 52 2.39 4.78 14.21
C ALA A 52 2.82 3.62 15.12
N LEU A 53 3.20 3.96 16.35
CA LEU A 53 3.86 3.07 17.31
C LEU A 53 3.07 2.99 18.62
N ALA A 54 3.32 1.97 19.43
CA ALA A 54 2.70 1.85 20.76
C ALA A 54 3.28 2.85 21.78
N ALA A 55 4.54 3.25 21.61
CA ALA A 55 5.26 4.22 22.43
C ALA A 55 6.23 5.02 21.55
N PRO A 56 6.73 6.19 22.00
CA PRO A 56 7.74 6.95 21.25
C PRO A 56 8.94 6.07 20.89
N TYR A 57 9.44 6.21 19.67
CA TYR A 57 10.56 5.41 19.19
C TYR A 57 11.84 5.75 19.98
N ALA A 58 12.53 4.72 20.45
CA ALA A 58 13.72 4.85 21.28
C ALA A 58 14.99 4.27 20.62
N GLY A 59 14.95 4.03 19.31
CA GLY A 59 15.98 3.30 18.57
C GLY A 59 15.73 1.79 18.49
N GLY A 60 16.47 1.10 17.62
CA GLY A 60 16.33 -0.34 17.37
C GLY A 60 15.33 -0.67 16.26
N THR A 61 14.69 -1.83 16.33
CA THR A 61 13.72 -2.27 15.31
C THR A 61 12.45 -1.43 15.38
N LEU A 62 11.95 -0.99 14.23
CA LEU A 62 10.65 -0.33 14.12
C LEU A 62 9.52 -1.36 14.25
N GLU A 63 8.77 -1.26 15.34
CA GLU A 63 7.60 -2.12 15.60
C GLU A 63 6.33 -1.27 15.66
N GLY A 64 5.50 -1.40 14.62
CA GLY A 64 4.25 -0.67 14.49
C GLY A 64 3.73 -0.69 13.06
N VAL A 65 2.95 0.32 12.70
CA VAL A 65 2.37 0.44 11.36
C VAL A 65 3.08 1.57 10.62
N LEU A 66 3.65 1.24 9.45
CA LEU A 66 4.11 2.23 8.49
C LEU A 66 2.89 2.93 7.89
N VAL A 67 2.66 4.18 8.30
CA VAL A 67 1.48 4.96 7.90
C VAL A 67 1.65 5.51 6.49
N ALA A 68 2.83 6.04 6.19
CA ALA A 68 3.13 6.65 4.90
C ALA A 68 4.63 6.67 4.67
N HIS A 69 5.05 6.69 3.42
CA HIS A 69 6.45 6.92 3.06
C HIS A 69 6.58 7.78 1.82
N LEU A 70 7.68 8.52 1.75
CA LEU A 70 8.09 9.34 0.63
C LEU A 70 9.54 9.02 0.32
N ASN A 71 9.79 8.44 -0.85
CA ASN A 71 11.16 8.31 -1.35
C ASN A 71 11.69 9.70 -1.68
N LEU A 72 12.86 10.02 -1.17
CA LEU A 72 13.49 11.30 -1.42
C LEU A 72 14.05 11.30 -2.83
N THR A 73 13.88 12.42 -3.53
CA THR A 73 14.38 12.58 -4.89
C THR A 73 14.94 13.98 -5.06
N GLY A 74 15.97 14.11 -5.91
CA GLY A 74 16.50 15.41 -6.32
C GLY A 74 17.80 15.77 -5.61
N GLU A 75 18.34 16.95 -5.96
CA GLU A 75 19.69 17.36 -5.55
C GLU A 75 19.68 18.22 -4.28
N ALA A 76 20.52 17.85 -3.32
CA ALA A 76 20.74 18.64 -2.12
C ALA A 76 21.49 19.94 -2.47
N HIS A 77 20.94 21.08 -2.08
CA HIS A 77 21.56 22.39 -2.25
C HIS A 77 22.30 22.77 -0.97
N ASN A 78 23.61 22.96 -1.06
CA ASN A 78 24.48 23.17 0.12
C ASN A 78 24.33 22.06 1.19
N GLY A 79 24.13 20.81 0.75
CA GLY A 79 23.94 19.66 1.65
C GLY A 79 22.56 19.59 2.29
N VAL A 80 21.60 20.41 1.84
CA VAL A 80 20.22 20.43 2.35
C VAL A 80 19.25 20.05 1.24
N LEU A 81 18.38 19.09 1.52
CA LEU A 81 17.27 18.68 0.67
C LEU A 81 15.95 19.05 1.35
N SER A 82 15.02 19.64 0.59
CA SER A 82 13.65 19.85 1.04
C SER A 82 12.78 18.70 0.52
N ALA A 83 12.37 17.81 1.41
CA ALA A 83 11.45 16.73 1.13
C ALA A 83 10.02 17.19 1.38
N GLN A 84 9.14 17.06 0.39
CA GLN A 84 7.71 17.28 0.56
C GLN A 84 6.93 16.34 -0.37
N GLY A 85 5.83 15.78 0.12
CA GLY A 85 4.99 14.91 -0.70
C GLY A 85 3.62 14.68 -0.08
N PHE A 86 2.63 14.47 -0.96
CA PHE A 86 1.28 14.05 -0.59
C PHE A 86 1.07 12.62 -1.05
N VAL A 87 1.07 11.68 -0.11
CA VAL A 87 1.15 10.24 -0.38
C VAL A 87 -0.03 9.49 0.24
N PRO A 88 -0.43 8.34 -0.32
CA PRO A 88 -1.48 7.53 0.28
C PRO A 88 -1.10 7.04 1.68
N ALA A 89 -2.10 6.97 2.57
CA ALA A 89 -1.95 6.55 3.96
C ALA A 89 -2.45 5.11 4.16
N GLN A 90 -1.72 4.35 4.96
CA GLN A 90 -2.12 3.09 5.58
C GLN A 90 -2.35 3.33 7.07
N LEU A 91 -3.52 3.90 7.40
CA LEU A 91 -3.85 4.21 8.79
C LEU A 91 -3.99 2.92 9.62
N PRO A 92 -3.45 2.87 10.85
CA PRO A 92 -3.60 1.70 11.72
C PRO A 92 -5.07 1.36 11.93
N ALA A 93 -5.45 0.12 11.65
CA ALA A 93 -6.78 -0.37 11.96
C ALA A 93 -6.99 -0.47 13.48
N GLY A 94 -8.22 -0.25 13.92
CA GLY A 94 -8.61 -0.29 15.32
C GLY A 94 -8.70 1.09 15.97
N ASN A 95 -8.81 1.09 17.29
CA ASN A 95 -9.18 2.28 18.08
C ASN A 95 -8.10 2.69 19.09
N SER A 96 -6.84 2.29 18.85
CA SER A 96 -5.74 2.58 19.76
C SER A 96 -5.17 3.98 19.52
N ASP A 97 -4.59 4.56 20.58
CA ASP A 97 -3.80 5.78 20.46
C ASP A 97 -2.35 5.43 20.15
N HIS A 98 -1.77 6.10 19.15
CA HIS A 98 -0.43 5.82 18.67
C HIS A 98 0.53 6.96 18.97
N ALA A 99 1.76 6.62 19.36
CA ALA A 99 2.87 7.57 19.27
C ALA A 99 3.30 7.67 17.81
N MET A 100 3.53 8.89 17.33
CA MET A 100 3.92 9.13 15.93
C MET A 100 5.40 9.43 15.85
N ALA A 101 6.07 8.83 14.86
CA ALA A 101 7.49 9.06 14.60
C ALA A 101 7.73 9.28 13.10
N LEU A 102 8.45 10.35 12.76
CA LEU A 102 9.02 10.55 11.44
C LEU A 102 10.42 9.94 11.43
N VAL A 103 10.69 9.03 10.50
CA VAL A 103 11.91 8.25 10.45
C VAL A 103 12.54 8.39 9.08
N LEU A 104 13.83 8.68 9.05
CA LEU A 104 14.64 8.67 7.84
C LEU A 104 15.36 7.33 7.75
N VAL A 105 15.16 6.61 6.66
CA VAL A 105 15.81 5.32 6.41
C VAL A 105 16.60 5.33 5.10
N ASP A 106 17.59 4.46 5.01
CA ASP A 106 18.25 4.13 3.75
C ASP A 106 17.50 3.04 2.95
N GLN A 107 18.03 2.69 1.79
CA GLN A 107 17.50 1.64 0.90
C GLN A 107 17.47 0.23 1.51
N CYS A 108 18.26 -0.02 2.55
CA CYS A 108 18.26 -1.28 3.28
C CYS A 108 17.22 -1.29 4.42
N GLY A 109 16.55 -0.15 4.67
CA GLY A 109 15.62 0.04 5.77
C GLY A 109 16.31 0.34 7.11
N CYS A 110 17.61 0.63 7.11
CA CYS A 110 18.31 1.04 8.33
C CYS A 110 17.89 2.46 8.71
N VAL A 111 17.56 2.66 9.99
CA VAL A 111 17.20 3.98 10.53
C VAL A 111 18.44 4.85 10.64
N LEU A 112 18.43 6.00 9.95
CA LEU A 112 19.50 6.99 9.97
C LEU A 112 19.24 8.09 11.00
N ASP A 113 18.00 8.58 11.08
CA ASP A 113 17.55 9.58 12.06
C ASP A 113 16.04 9.49 12.27
N HIS A 114 15.53 10.05 13.37
CA HIS A 114 14.10 10.07 13.67
C HIS A 114 13.66 11.27 14.51
N ARG A 115 12.37 11.64 14.43
CA ARG A 115 11.73 12.63 15.28
C ARG A 115 10.42 12.06 15.81
N ASN A 116 10.27 12.03 17.13
CA ASN A 116 9.00 11.70 17.78
C ASN A 116 8.15 12.95 17.90
N PHE A 117 6.83 12.79 17.73
CA PHE A 117 5.87 13.85 18.01
C PHE A 117 5.28 13.67 19.41
N GLU A 118 5.12 14.79 20.13
CA GLU A 118 4.64 14.77 21.52
C GLU A 118 3.19 14.29 21.65
N HIS A 119 2.36 14.64 20.67
CA HIS A 119 0.94 14.30 20.67
C HIS A 119 0.73 12.89 20.14
N ARG A 120 -0.01 12.09 20.90
CA ARG A 120 -0.51 10.79 20.43
C ARG A 120 -1.65 11.01 19.42
N GLN A 121 -1.74 10.13 18.45
CA GLN A 121 -2.72 10.18 17.38
C GLN A 121 -3.69 9.00 17.51
N SER A 122 -4.97 9.31 17.60
CA SER A 122 -6.07 8.37 17.37
C SER A 122 -6.64 8.60 15.97
N PHE A 123 -7.15 7.56 15.33
CA PHE A 123 -7.72 7.63 13.99
C PHE A 123 -9.23 7.43 14.04
N CYS A 124 -9.99 8.41 13.53
CA CYS A 124 -11.45 8.32 13.47
C CYS A 124 -11.89 7.45 12.28
N LEU A 125 -11.77 6.13 12.45
CA LEU A 125 -12.11 5.14 11.44
C LEU A 125 -13.45 4.46 11.75
N PRO A 126 -14.20 3.98 10.74
CA PRO A 126 -15.32 3.09 10.93
C PRO A 126 -14.91 1.90 11.78
N ARG A 127 -15.73 1.57 12.79
CA ARG A 127 -15.42 0.55 13.79
C ARG A 127 -16.63 -0.30 14.15
N PHE A 128 -16.41 -1.49 14.67
CA PHE A 128 -17.48 -2.33 15.20
C PHE A 128 -18.15 -1.66 16.41
N ALA A 129 -19.47 -1.75 16.49
CA ALA A 129 -20.22 -1.50 17.70
C ALA A 129 -20.25 -2.77 18.56
N GLY A 130 -19.67 -2.70 19.75
CA GLY A 130 -19.64 -3.83 20.70
C GLY A 130 -18.73 -4.98 20.26
N ALA A 131 -18.92 -6.14 20.87
CA ALA A 131 -18.15 -7.34 20.55
C ALA A 131 -18.59 -7.93 19.20
N VAL A 132 -17.63 -8.54 18.49
CA VAL A 132 -17.92 -9.40 17.34
C VAL A 132 -17.97 -10.83 17.83
N GLU A 133 -19.13 -11.46 17.70
CA GLU A 133 -19.40 -12.83 18.12
C GLU A 133 -19.47 -13.72 16.89
N CYS A 134 -18.99 -14.96 17.04
CA CYS A 134 -19.12 -15.96 15.99
C CYS A 134 -19.52 -17.33 16.54
N ALA A 135 -20.27 -18.06 15.72
CA ALA A 135 -20.61 -19.46 15.96
C ALA A 135 -20.61 -20.21 14.63
N LEU A 136 -20.35 -21.52 14.68
CA LEU A 136 -20.38 -22.38 13.50
C LEU A 136 -21.59 -23.31 13.56
N ALA A 137 -22.36 -23.35 12.48
CA ALA A 137 -23.46 -24.29 12.28
C ALA A 137 -23.24 -25.06 10.97
N GLY A 138 -22.61 -26.23 11.05
CA GLY A 138 -22.17 -26.97 9.86
C GLY A 138 -21.04 -26.24 9.14
N ASP A 139 -21.24 -25.92 7.87
CA ASP A 139 -20.33 -25.13 7.02
C ASP A 139 -20.70 -23.63 6.95
N THR A 140 -21.67 -23.22 7.78
CA THR A 140 -22.15 -21.84 7.82
C THR A 140 -21.64 -21.15 9.08
N LEU A 141 -20.85 -20.10 8.90
CA LEU A 141 -20.43 -19.18 9.93
C LEU A 141 -21.56 -18.18 10.23
N GLN A 142 -22.05 -18.20 11.47
CA GLN A 142 -22.91 -17.17 12.02
C GLN A 142 -22.03 -16.10 12.66
N LEU A 143 -22.12 -14.88 12.16
CA LEU A 143 -21.36 -13.73 12.66
C LEU A 143 -22.32 -12.63 13.11
N ARG A 144 -22.07 -12.08 14.30
CA ARG A 144 -22.91 -11.04 14.89
C ARG A 144 -22.06 -9.90 15.46
N CYS A 145 -22.51 -8.68 15.27
CA CYS A 145 -22.00 -7.52 15.99
C CYS A 145 -23.12 -6.50 16.21
N GLY A 146 -22.89 -5.53 17.10
CA GLY A 146 -23.82 -4.44 17.37
C GLY A 146 -23.97 -3.43 16.22
N GLY A 147 -23.37 -3.70 15.06
CA GLY A 147 -23.34 -2.82 13.89
C GLY A 147 -21.96 -2.22 13.63
N VAL A 148 -21.92 -1.18 12.81
CA VAL A 148 -20.74 -0.36 12.53
C VAL A 148 -21.03 1.09 12.92
N VAL A 149 -20.09 1.72 13.61
CA VAL A 149 -20.09 3.16 13.91
C VAL A 149 -19.10 3.85 13.01
N ASN A 150 -19.52 4.93 12.34
CA ASN A 150 -18.61 5.85 11.66
C ASN A 150 -18.44 7.11 12.52
N PRO A 151 -17.33 7.24 13.27
CA PRO A 151 -17.11 8.36 14.19
C PRO A 151 -16.62 9.64 13.51
N ARG A 152 -16.47 9.64 12.19
CA ARG A 152 -16.07 10.83 11.43
C ARG A 152 -17.17 11.91 11.52
N SER A 153 -16.84 13.13 11.11
CA SER A 153 -17.80 14.24 11.04
C SER A 153 -19.01 13.90 10.16
N GLU A 154 -20.16 14.53 10.41
CA GLU A 154 -21.45 14.24 9.76
C GLU A 154 -21.39 14.24 8.22
N ASP A 155 -20.53 15.07 7.63
CA ASP A 155 -20.30 15.20 6.19
C ASP A 155 -19.37 14.12 5.59
N ASN A 156 -18.84 13.21 6.42
CA ASN A 156 -17.86 12.21 6.03
C ASN A 156 -18.48 10.80 5.98
N LEU A 157 -19.11 10.51 4.85
CA LEU A 157 -19.65 9.20 4.51
C LEU A 157 -18.54 8.16 4.35
N SER A 158 -18.75 6.94 4.85
CA SER A 158 -17.82 5.84 4.60
C SER A 158 -17.82 5.41 3.12
N GLY A 159 -16.73 4.81 2.68
CA GLY A 159 -16.76 3.95 1.50
C GLY A 159 -17.64 2.72 1.71
N SER A 160 -17.86 1.93 0.66
CA SER A 160 -18.51 0.63 0.79
C SER A 160 -17.78 -0.22 1.82
N LEU A 161 -18.51 -0.71 2.79
CA LEU A 161 -18.00 -1.50 3.88
C LEU A 161 -18.21 -2.98 3.60
N ARG A 162 -17.20 -3.77 3.98
CA ARG A 162 -17.23 -5.22 3.89
C ARG A 162 -16.75 -5.80 5.20
N LEU A 163 -17.49 -6.78 5.72
CA LEU A 163 -17.04 -7.57 6.85
C LEU A 163 -16.46 -8.87 6.30
N GLU A 164 -15.17 -9.11 6.57
CA GLU A 164 -14.47 -10.32 6.16
C GLU A 164 -13.95 -11.09 7.38
N VAL A 165 -13.91 -12.41 7.31
CA VAL A 165 -13.24 -13.27 8.29
C VAL A 165 -12.01 -13.89 7.65
N TRP A 166 -10.87 -13.71 8.32
CA TRP A 166 -9.57 -14.14 7.84
C TRP A 166 -8.91 -15.08 8.84
N ALA A 167 -8.17 -16.06 8.32
CA ALA A 167 -7.24 -16.90 9.06
C ALA A 167 -5.81 -16.37 8.87
N LEU A 168 -5.16 -15.95 9.96
CA LEU A 168 -3.82 -15.36 9.97
C LEU A 168 -2.80 -16.22 10.71
N GLU A 169 -1.53 -16.16 10.30
CA GLU A 169 -0.40 -16.88 10.93
C GLU A 169 0.18 -16.15 12.16
N GLY A 170 -0.60 -15.25 12.78
CA GLY A 170 -0.18 -14.47 13.94
C GLY A 170 -1.23 -13.47 14.38
N ALA A 171 -0.89 -12.70 15.42
CA ALA A 171 -1.74 -11.62 15.89
C ALA A 171 -1.77 -10.48 14.85
N TYR A 172 -2.97 -10.01 14.53
CA TYR A 172 -3.11 -8.81 13.71
C TYR A 172 -2.86 -7.57 14.56
N LEU A 173 -1.96 -6.69 14.11
CA LEU A 173 -1.52 -5.51 14.85
C LEU A 173 -1.99 -4.19 14.20
N GLY A 174 -2.97 -4.26 13.30
CA GLY A 174 -3.57 -3.09 12.67
C GLY A 174 -2.88 -2.58 11.39
N GLY A 175 -1.80 -3.22 10.95
CA GLY A 175 -1.07 -2.87 9.73
C GLY A 175 -1.41 -3.74 8.52
N ALA A 176 -0.41 -3.98 7.67
CA ALA A 176 -0.49 -4.99 6.61
C ALA A 176 -0.60 -6.40 7.20
N PHE A 177 -1.21 -7.33 6.46
CA PHE A 177 -1.35 -8.72 6.88
C PHE A 177 -1.29 -9.67 5.68
N ALA A 178 -0.98 -10.93 5.97
CA ALA A 178 -1.11 -12.04 5.05
C ALA A 178 -1.95 -13.14 5.71
N GLY A 179 -2.80 -13.79 4.93
CA GLY A 179 -3.68 -14.84 5.45
C GLY A 179 -4.66 -15.35 4.41
N HIS A 180 -5.60 -16.17 4.88
CA HIS A 180 -6.61 -16.81 4.05
C HIS A 180 -7.98 -16.22 4.34
N ALA A 181 -8.62 -15.62 3.34
CA ALA A 181 -10.00 -15.16 3.44
C ALA A 181 -10.93 -16.38 3.53
N LEU A 182 -11.74 -16.46 4.59
CA LEU A 182 -12.63 -17.58 4.83
C LEU A 182 -14.08 -17.29 4.47
N ALA A 183 -14.53 -16.07 4.73
CA ALA A 183 -15.90 -15.62 4.49
C ALA A 183 -15.94 -14.09 4.39
N GLY A 184 -16.97 -13.54 3.75
CA GLY A 184 -17.23 -12.11 3.84
C GLY A 184 -18.50 -11.67 3.14
N ALA A 185 -19.03 -10.54 3.56
CA ALA A 185 -20.22 -9.92 2.98
C ALA A 185 -20.12 -8.39 3.03
N ASP A 186 -20.74 -7.76 2.04
CA ASP A 186 -20.88 -6.31 1.99
C ASP A 186 -21.93 -5.87 3.03
N VAL A 187 -21.62 -4.85 3.82
CA VAL A 187 -22.49 -4.32 4.90
C VAL A 187 -22.94 -2.89 4.63
N GLY A 188 -22.80 -2.43 3.39
CA GLY A 188 -23.32 -1.14 2.93
C GLY A 188 -22.39 0.03 3.19
N VAL A 189 -22.94 1.21 3.48
CA VAL A 189 -22.21 2.45 3.80
C VAL A 189 -22.79 3.06 5.07
N VAL A 190 -21.99 3.84 5.81
CA VAL A 190 -22.41 4.48 7.06
C VAL A 190 -22.10 5.96 6.99
N ALA A 191 -23.13 6.80 7.15
CA ALA A 191 -22.98 8.24 7.26
C ALA A 191 -22.06 8.63 8.43
N GLY A 192 -21.41 9.78 8.32
CA GLY A 192 -20.63 10.32 9.43
C GLY A 192 -21.49 10.54 10.68
N ALA A 193 -20.86 10.50 11.84
CA ALA A 193 -21.50 10.60 13.15
C ALA A 193 -22.71 9.66 13.36
N SER A 194 -22.75 8.53 12.64
CA SER A 194 -23.88 7.60 12.62
C SER A 194 -23.44 6.16 12.86
N SER A 195 -24.42 5.29 13.11
CA SER A 195 -24.22 3.85 13.25
C SER A 195 -25.27 3.07 12.47
N THR A 196 -24.94 1.83 12.09
CA THR A 196 -25.92 0.88 11.56
C THR A 196 -26.72 0.23 12.69
N GLU A 197 -27.82 -0.43 12.32
CA GLU A 197 -28.45 -1.46 13.14
C GLU A 197 -27.49 -2.65 13.36
N PRO A 198 -27.75 -3.53 14.35
CA PRO A 198 -27.02 -4.76 14.54
C PRO A 198 -26.93 -5.60 13.26
N ILE A 199 -25.75 -6.17 13.02
CA ILE A 199 -25.47 -6.96 11.83
C ILE A 199 -25.44 -8.43 12.24
N GLU A 200 -26.27 -9.25 11.60
CA GLU A 200 -26.25 -10.70 11.70
C GLU A 200 -26.05 -11.30 10.31
N LEU A 201 -25.00 -12.10 10.13
CA LEU A 201 -24.64 -12.70 8.86
C LEU A 201 -24.53 -14.22 9.01
N ALA A 202 -25.10 -14.93 8.05
CA ALA A 202 -24.90 -16.37 7.85
C ALA A 202 -24.09 -16.55 6.57
N LEU A 203 -22.80 -16.87 6.71
CA LEU A 203 -21.85 -16.91 5.61
C LEU A 203 -21.36 -18.34 5.39
N PRO A 204 -21.30 -18.84 4.14
CA PRO A 204 -20.52 -20.03 3.87
C PRO A 204 -19.06 -19.77 4.26
N VAL A 205 -18.44 -20.68 5.00
CA VAL A 205 -17.07 -20.52 5.45
C VAL A 205 -16.15 -21.52 4.77
N ALA A 206 -15.04 -21.03 4.23
CA ALA A 206 -13.99 -21.88 3.68
C ALA A 206 -13.18 -22.56 4.80
N THR A 207 -12.48 -23.62 4.43
CA THR A 207 -11.54 -24.33 5.28
C THR A 207 -10.39 -23.41 5.71
N ALA A 208 -10.07 -23.38 7.01
CA ALA A 208 -8.96 -22.62 7.55
C ALA A 208 -7.67 -23.47 7.56
N PRO A 209 -6.48 -22.89 7.33
CA PRO A 209 -5.23 -23.60 7.58
C PRO A 209 -5.07 -23.90 9.09
N ALA A 210 -4.49 -25.05 9.42
CA ALA A 210 -4.21 -25.43 10.80
C ALA A 210 -3.29 -24.40 11.50
N GLY A 211 -3.53 -24.16 12.79
CA GLY A 211 -2.71 -23.26 13.60
C GLY A 211 -2.92 -21.76 13.35
N THR A 212 -3.89 -21.37 12.53
CA THR A 212 -4.20 -19.97 12.26
C THR A 212 -5.13 -19.35 13.31
N GLN A 213 -5.04 -18.03 13.49
CA GLN A 213 -5.97 -17.25 14.29
C GLN A 213 -7.05 -16.64 13.40
N LEU A 214 -8.31 -16.75 13.83
CA LEU A 214 -9.43 -16.12 13.17
C LEU A 214 -9.57 -14.64 13.58
N VAL A 215 -9.73 -13.77 12.59
CA VAL A 215 -9.90 -12.33 12.77
C VAL A 215 -11.03 -11.85 11.87
N ALA A 216 -12.02 -11.18 12.47
CA ALA A 216 -12.99 -10.40 11.72
C ALA A 216 -12.36 -9.05 11.37
N MET A 217 -12.44 -8.65 10.11
CA MET A 217 -11.93 -7.38 9.59
C MET A 217 -13.10 -6.57 9.05
N LEU A 218 -13.25 -5.34 9.56
CA LEU A 218 -14.09 -4.33 8.95
C LEU A 218 -13.25 -3.60 7.91
N ARG A 219 -13.63 -3.75 6.65
CA ARG A 219 -12.92 -3.16 5.51
C ARG A 219 -13.75 -2.07 4.88
N GLU A 220 -13.07 -1.02 4.43
CA GLU A 220 -13.68 0.10 3.73
C GLU A 220 -13.04 0.26 2.36
N TRP A 221 -13.87 0.44 1.33
CA TRP A 221 -13.40 0.74 -0.01
C TRP A 221 -12.88 2.17 -0.10
N THR A 222 -11.66 2.33 -0.62
CA THR A 222 -11.00 3.62 -0.86
C THR A 222 -10.46 3.67 -2.29
N ALA A 223 -9.81 4.78 -2.67
CA ALA A 223 -9.06 4.85 -3.92
C ALA A 223 -7.92 3.82 -4.00
N GLN A 224 -7.46 3.30 -2.87
CA GLN A 224 -6.42 2.26 -2.76
C GLN A 224 -7.01 0.84 -2.73
N GLY A 225 -8.34 0.69 -2.88
CA GLY A 225 -9.06 -0.56 -2.67
C GLY A 225 -9.52 -0.73 -1.22
N TYR A 226 -9.82 -1.98 -0.84
CA TYR A 226 -10.28 -2.28 0.52
C TYR A 226 -9.15 -2.19 1.53
N VAL A 227 -9.28 -1.27 2.50
CA VAL A 227 -8.35 -1.14 3.63
C VAL A 227 -9.05 -1.55 4.93
N THR A 228 -8.32 -2.13 5.87
CA THR A 228 -8.88 -2.53 7.16
C THR A 228 -9.00 -1.30 8.05
N ARG A 229 -10.17 -1.09 8.65
CA ARG A 229 -10.47 0.05 9.53
C ARG A 229 -10.59 -0.34 10.98
N ASP A 230 -11.15 -1.52 11.22
CA ASP A 230 -11.24 -2.11 12.54
C ASP A 230 -11.17 -3.63 12.42
N TYR A 231 -10.91 -4.29 13.55
CA TYR A 231 -10.78 -5.73 13.61
C TYR A 231 -11.18 -6.28 14.97
N ALA A 232 -11.61 -7.53 14.99
CA ALA A 232 -11.88 -8.25 16.22
C ALA A 232 -11.27 -9.65 16.13
N ARG A 233 -10.49 -10.02 17.14
CA ARG A 233 -10.07 -11.41 17.32
C ARG A 233 -11.30 -12.25 17.61
N LEU A 234 -11.49 -13.29 16.81
CA LEU A 234 -12.57 -14.24 17.03
C LEU A 234 -12.10 -15.38 17.93
N PRO A 235 -13.00 -15.99 18.73
CA PRO A 235 -12.69 -17.21 19.44
C PRO A 235 -12.32 -18.33 18.47
N ALA A 236 -11.56 -19.31 18.95
CA ALA A 236 -11.30 -20.52 18.19
C ALA A 236 -12.59 -21.33 18.07
N ILE A 237 -13.24 -21.24 16.90
CA ILE A 237 -14.37 -22.08 16.50
C ILE A 237 -13.86 -23.23 15.62
N PRO A 238 -14.52 -24.40 15.62
CA PRO A 238 -14.06 -25.59 14.90
C PRO A 238 -14.36 -25.50 13.41
N VAL A 239 -13.87 -24.44 12.74
CA VAL A 239 -13.90 -24.36 11.27
C VAL A 239 -13.10 -25.56 10.74
N ALA A 240 -13.59 -26.18 9.68
CA ALA A 240 -12.87 -27.27 9.02
C ALA A 240 -11.42 -26.82 8.77
N GLN A 241 -10.46 -27.63 9.21
CA GLN A 241 -9.05 -27.35 9.02
C GLN A 241 -8.51 -28.14 7.85
N ALA A 242 -7.74 -27.50 6.99
CA ALA A 242 -6.91 -28.21 6.05
C ALA A 242 -5.78 -28.80 6.88
N GLU A 243 -5.77 -30.13 7.03
CA GLU A 243 -4.65 -30.80 7.66
C GLU A 243 -3.38 -30.39 6.91
N ALA A 244 -2.44 -29.78 7.64
CA ALA A 244 -1.09 -29.62 7.13
C ALA A 244 -0.61 -31.02 6.73
N PRO A 245 -0.13 -31.24 5.49
CA PRO A 245 0.37 -32.55 5.12
C PRO A 245 1.38 -32.96 6.18
N ALA A 246 1.11 -34.08 6.86
CA ALA A 246 2.01 -34.62 7.87
C ALA A 246 3.39 -34.71 7.22
N ALA A 247 4.35 -33.98 7.78
CA ALA A 247 5.75 -34.07 7.37
C ALA A 247 6.24 -35.48 7.70
N GLY A 248 5.92 -36.44 6.82
CA GLY A 248 6.64 -37.70 6.75
C GLY A 248 8.11 -37.39 6.43
N PRO A 249 9.06 -38.25 6.84
CA PRO A 249 10.46 -38.04 6.50
C PRO A 249 10.58 -38.12 4.98
N VAL A 250 10.68 -36.97 4.31
CA VAL A 250 10.98 -36.92 2.88
C VAL A 250 12.49 -36.97 2.75
N GLU A 251 12.99 -38.17 2.48
CA GLU A 251 14.33 -38.43 1.97
C GLU A 251 14.57 -37.54 0.74
N ALA A 252 15.67 -36.79 0.78
CA ALA A 252 16.02 -35.78 -0.21
C ALA A 252 16.26 -36.41 -1.59
N ALA A 253 15.27 -36.29 -2.47
CA ALA A 253 15.42 -36.51 -3.90
C ALA A 253 15.20 -35.17 -4.64
N ALA A 254 16.31 -34.58 -5.07
CA ALA A 254 16.35 -33.38 -5.89
C ALA A 254 15.71 -33.61 -7.27
N PRO A 255 15.02 -32.61 -7.84
CA PRO A 255 14.91 -32.45 -9.28
C PRO A 255 15.78 -31.29 -9.77
N ALA A 256 16.46 -31.57 -10.88
CA ALA A 256 17.41 -30.73 -11.56
C ALA A 256 16.78 -29.48 -12.19
N ALA A 257 17.52 -28.39 -12.04
CA ALA A 257 17.78 -27.30 -12.99
C ALA A 257 16.89 -27.15 -14.23
N VAL A 258 16.19 -26.00 -14.31
CA VAL A 258 16.07 -25.26 -15.55
C VAL A 258 16.81 -23.94 -15.37
N GLU A 259 17.80 -23.77 -16.22
CA GLU A 259 18.82 -22.74 -16.26
C GLU A 259 18.23 -21.43 -16.85
N VAL A 260 18.35 -20.33 -16.12
CA VAL A 260 18.21 -18.97 -16.69
C VAL A 260 19.50 -18.24 -16.37
N THR A 261 20.35 -18.10 -17.39
CA THR A 261 21.58 -17.33 -17.31
C THR A 261 21.30 -15.83 -17.46
N PRO A 262 22.11 -14.99 -16.80
CA PRO A 262 21.88 -13.56 -16.63
C PRO A 262 22.61 -12.74 -17.71
N VAL A 263 22.12 -11.54 -18.04
CA VAL A 263 22.95 -10.46 -18.59
C VAL A 263 22.55 -9.12 -17.98
N THR A 264 23.58 -8.46 -17.46
CA THR A 264 23.68 -7.16 -16.79
C THR A 264 23.44 -5.94 -17.69
N ALA A 265 23.16 -4.81 -17.03
CA ALA A 265 22.93 -3.45 -17.53
C ALA A 265 23.98 -2.86 -18.49
N PRO A 266 23.73 -1.68 -19.08
CA PRO A 266 24.24 -0.47 -18.41
C PRO A 266 23.30 0.75 -18.43
N VAL A 267 23.55 1.63 -17.46
CA VAL A 267 23.04 3.00 -17.29
C VAL A 267 23.69 3.95 -18.29
N ALA A 268 22.95 4.94 -18.83
CA ALA A 268 23.47 6.25 -19.21
C ALA A 268 22.35 7.32 -19.36
N THR A 269 22.24 8.16 -18.34
CA THR A 269 22.09 9.64 -18.31
C THR A 269 21.63 10.41 -19.56
N ALA A 270 20.57 11.23 -19.44
CA ALA A 270 20.55 12.68 -19.78
C ALA A 270 19.13 13.28 -19.74
N ALA A 271 18.88 14.19 -18.80
CA ALA A 271 18.16 15.44 -19.07
C ALA A 271 19.26 16.49 -19.40
N PRO A 272 19.03 17.58 -20.17
CA PRO A 272 17.80 18.39 -20.16
C PRO A 272 17.34 18.91 -21.54
N ALA A 273 16.10 19.41 -21.61
CA ALA A 273 15.73 20.68 -22.25
C ALA A 273 14.25 20.67 -22.61
N ALA A 274 13.54 21.71 -22.19
CA ALA A 274 12.27 22.11 -22.77
C ALA A 274 12.41 22.19 -24.29
N SER A 275 11.52 21.51 -25.01
CA SER A 275 11.30 21.69 -26.44
C SER A 275 9.80 21.63 -26.68
N THR A 276 9.22 22.80 -26.87
CA THR A 276 7.95 22.99 -27.57
C THR A 276 8.03 22.31 -28.94
N SER A 277 7.48 21.11 -29.03
CA SER A 277 7.07 20.53 -30.31
C SER A 277 5.55 20.51 -30.31
N ALA A 278 4.98 21.37 -31.14
CA ALA A 278 3.58 21.34 -31.49
C ALA A 278 3.28 19.96 -32.10
N ASP A 279 2.76 19.05 -31.27
CA ASP A 279 2.30 17.76 -31.73
C ASP A 279 0.78 17.82 -31.82
N THR A 280 0.26 17.70 -33.03
CA THR A 280 -1.18 17.80 -33.34
C THR A 280 -1.99 16.57 -32.89
N GLY A 281 -1.48 15.82 -31.90
CA GLY A 281 -2.05 14.58 -31.37
C GLY A 281 -2.27 14.60 -29.86
N VAL A 282 -3.21 13.79 -29.39
CA VAL A 282 -3.57 13.65 -27.97
C VAL A 282 -2.51 12.79 -27.26
N SER A 283 -1.86 13.34 -26.24
CA SER A 283 -0.76 12.68 -25.52
C SER A 283 -1.28 11.49 -24.70
N VAL A 284 -0.77 10.29 -24.98
CA VAL A 284 -1.18 9.03 -24.36
C VAL A 284 -0.82 8.99 -22.89
N ASN A 285 0.29 9.61 -22.47
CA ASN A 285 0.71 9.64 -21.06
C ASN A 285 0.07 10.79 -20.26
N ARG A 286 -0.38 11.87 -20.91
CA ARG A 286 -0.89 13.07 -20.21
C ARG A 286 -2.39 13.33 -20.39
N ALA A 287 -3.03 12.82 -21.43
CA ALA A 287 -4.42 13.11 -21.71
C ALA A 287 -5.36 12.56 -20.63
N THR A 288 -6.49 13.22 -20.42
CA THR A 288 -7.57 12.71 -19.59
C THR A 288 -8.36 11.62 -20.31
N ALA A 289 -9.11 10.82 -19.58
CA ALA A 289 -10.00 9.82 -20.18
C ALA A 289 -11.01 10.45 -21.15
N ALA A 290 -11.46 11.68 -20.88
CA ALA A 290 -12.37 12.42 -21.74
C ALA A 290 -11.73 12.79 -23.09
N GLU A 291 -10.49 13.27 -23.07
CA GLU A 291 -9.72 13.61 -24.29
C GLU A 291 -9.41 12.37 -25.14
N LEU A 292 -9.10 11.23 -24.51
CA LEU A 292 -8.91 9.97 -25.24
C LEU A 292 -10.22 9.46 -25.86
N THR A 293 -11.38 9.64 -25.20
CA THR A 293 -12.68 9.27 -25.79
C THR A 293 -13.17 10.18 -26.90
N ALA A 294 -12.61 11.39 -27.02
CA ALA A 294 -12.93 12.29 -28.13
C ALA A 294 -12.33 11.83 -29.47
N ILE A 295 -11.38 10.89 -29.43
CA ILE A 295 -10.72 10.31 -30.61
C ILE A 295 -11.68 9.32 -31.28
N LYS A 296 -11.97 9.56 -32.57
CA LYS A 296 -12.92 8.74 -33.35
C LYS A 296 -12.43 7.29 -33.44
N GLY A 297 -13.09 6.40 -32.70
CA GLY A 297 -12.79 4.98 -32.64
C GLY A 297 -12.35 4.48 -31.26
N LEU A 298 -12.05 5.38 -30.31
CA LEU A 298 -11.63 4.99 -28.96
C LEU A 298 -12.86 4.91 -28.04
N SER A 299 -13.13 3.73 -27.47
CA SER A 299 -14.28 3.51 -26.59
C SER A 299 -13.97 3.90 -25.14
N LYS A 300 -14.99 4.27 -24.35
CA LYS A 300 -14.82 4.61 -22.91
C LYS A 300 -14.04 3.56 -22.12
N PRO A 301 -14.29 2.24 -22.28
CA PRO A 301 -13.52 1.21 -21.57
C PRO A 301 -12.05 1.15 -22.01
N LEU A 302 -11.78 1.38 -23.31
CA LEU A 302 -10.42 1.37 -23.83
C LEU A 302 -9.63 2.61 -23.38
N ALA A 303 -10.28 3.79 -23.33
CA ALA A 303 -9.68 5.02 -22.81
C ALA A 303 -9.27 4.86 -21.34
N ALA A 304 -10.15 4.27 -20.52
CA ALA A 304 -9.85 3.97 -19.13
C ALA A 304 -8.68 2.97 -19.00
N ALA A 305 -8.60 1.97 -19.88
CA ALA A 305 -7.52 1.00 -19.88
C ALA A 305 -6.17 1.61 -20.30
N ILE A 306 -6.17 2.58 -21.22
CA ILE A 306 -4.97 3.35 -21.58
C ILE A 306 -4.52 4.22 -20.41
N VAL A 307 -5.45 4.91 -19.73
CA VAL A 307 -5.10 5.73 -18.55
C VAL A 307 -4.54 4.86 -17.42
N ALA A 308 -5.12 3.67 -17.21
CA ALA A 308 -4.70 2.75 -16.16
C ALA A 308 -3.34 2.08 -16.43
N GLY A 309 -2.90 1.98 -17.68
CA GLY A 309 -1.64 1.32 -18.06
C GLY A 309 -0.44 2.25 -18.25
N ARG A 310 -0.54 3.51 -17.81
CA ARG A 310 0.56 4.49 -17.88
C ARG A 310 1.68 4.16 -16.88
N PRO A 311 2.94 4.53 -17.18
CA PRO A 311 3.42 5.23 -18.37
C PRO A 311 3.78 4.29 -19.54
N TYR A 312 3.63 4.78 -20.77
CA TYR A 312 4.07 4.12 -22.01
C TYR A 312 5.32 4.80 -22.54
N ALA A 313 6.34 4.02 -22.90
CA ALA A 313 7.57 4.49 -23.50
C ALA A 313 7.44 4.63 -25.03
N SER A 314 6.53 3.86 -25.64
CA SER A 314 6.22 3.90 -27.07
C SER A 314 4.72 3.75 -27.34
N LEU A 315 4.26 4.20 -28.51
CA LEU A 315 2.87 3.94 -28.93
C LEU A 315 2.60 2.44 -29.14
N ASP A 316 3.64 1.62 -29.30
CA ASP A 316 3.52 0.17 -29.52
C ASP A 316 3.23 -0.57 -28.22
N ASP A 317 3.58 0.02 -27.07
CA ASP A 317 3.26 -0.50 -25.74
C ASP A 317 1.75 -0.53 -25.49
N LEU A 318 0.98 0.24 -26.26
CA LEU A 318 -0.47 0.20 -26.21
C LEU A 318 -1.07 -1.12 -26.73
N LEU A 319 -0.30 -1.96 -27.43
CA LEU A 319 -0.74 -3.31 -27.81
C LEU A 319 -0.92 -4.24 -26.60
N SER A 320 -0.30 -3.93 -25.47
CA SER A 320 -0.49 -4.64 -24.20
C SER A 320 -1.84 -4.29 -23.53
N VAL A 321 -2.54 -3.26 -24.02
CA VAL A 321 -3.85 -2.85 -23.48
C VAL A 321 -4.94 -3.78 -24.02
N LYS A 322 -5.66 -4.43 -23.10
CA LYS A 322 -6.76 -5.34 -23.42
C LYS A 322 -7.84 -4.62 -24.25
N GLY A 323 -7.97 -5.00 -25.52
CA GLY A 323 -8.90 -4.39 -26.49
C GLY A 323 -8.22 -3.49 -27.54
N MET A 324 -6.91 -3.27 -27.45
CA MET A 324 -6.14 -2.59 -28.49
C MET A 324 -5.47 -3.59 -29.44
N GLY A 325 -5.94 -3.66 -30.69
CA GLY A 325 -5.33 -4.49 -31.73
C GLY A 325 -4.44 -3.68 -32.68
N ALA A 326 -3.48 -4.35 -33.35
CA ALA A 326 -2.54 -3.73 -34.29
C ALA A 326 -3.20 -2.90 -35.41
N LYS A 327 -4.37 -3.34 -35.91
CA LYS A 327 -5.15 -2.59 -36.93
C LYS A 327 -5.77 -1.29 -36.38
N MET A 328 -6.09 -1.27 -35.08
CA MET A 328 -6.65 -0.11 -34.39
C MET A 328 -5.55 0.91 -34.10
N LEU A 329 -4.43 0.43 -33.55
CA LEU A 329 -3.26 1.25 -33.26
C LEU A 329 -2.73 1.94 -34.53
N ALA A 330 -2.64 1.22 -35.66
CA ALA A 330 -2.20 1.81 -36.93
C ALA A 330 -3.07 2.98 -37.42
N LYS A 331 -4.37 2.99 -37.10
CA LYS A 331 -5.27 4.11 -37.44
C LYS A 331 -5.17 5.28 -36.47
N LEU A 332 -4.81 4.99 -35.22
CA LEU A 332 -4.74 5.97 -34.13
C LEU A 332 -3.35 6.60 -33.99
N ARG A 333 -2.29 6.00 -34.57
CA ARG A 333 -0.92 6.53 -34.56
C ARG A 333 -0.80 7.96 -35.10
N ALA A 334 -1.68 8.40 -35.99
CA ALA A 334 -1.69 9.79 -36.50
C ALA A 334 -2.41 10.80 -35.57
N GLN A 335 -3.10 10.32 -34.53
CA GLN A 335 -3.91 11.13 -33.61
C GLN A 335 -3.41 11.04 -32.16
N LEU A 336 -2.43 10.17 -31.90
CA LEU A 336 -1.85 9.92 -30.58
C LEU A 336 -0.39 10.36 -30.58
N SER A 337 -0.01 11.05 -29.51
CA SER A 337 1.38 11.40 -29.20
C SER A 337 1.77 10.76 -27.87
N LEU A 338 3.05 10.72 -27.52
CA LEU A 338 3.49 10.20 -26.22
C LEU A 338 3.24 11.19 -25.07
#